data_AF-A0A328BXS7-F1
#
_entry.id   AF-A0A328BXS7-F1
#
_cell.length_a   1.000
_cell.length_b   1.000
_cell.length_c   1.000
_cell.angle_alpha   90.00
_cell.angle_beta   90.00
_cell.angle_gamma   90.00
#
_symmetry.space_group_name_H-M   'P 1'
#
loop_
_entity.id
_entity.type
_entity.pdbx_description
1 polymer ?
#
loop_
_entity_poly.entity_id
_entity_poly.type
_entity_poly.pdbx_seq_one_letter_code
_entity_poly.pdbx_strand_id
1 'polypeptide(L)'
;MTNILLVLIICFSLLYVIYDQLIMDKLKGKTILTIRLARQAGIDSGILIFLIVVTLFQGLQNGIASSTVFLLFGCIVLAVYSAFIRYPRLLLKEQGFFFGNIYFLYSNIAQINLSEQRVLVIDLKNNKRLYVRIQKENDIEKVVAFFGGYKE
;
A
#
# COMPACT_ATOMS: atom_id res chain seq x y z
N MET A 1 -27.26 -5.24 -13.14
CA MET A 1 -26.10 -6.02 -12.62
C MET A 1 -24.84 -5.16 -12.49
N THR A 2 -24.45 -4.41 -13.52
CA THR A 2 -23.25 -3.53 -13.52
C THR A 2 -23.19 -2.55 -12.34
N ASN A 3 -24.29 -1.86 -12.02
CA ASN A 3 -24.30 -0.91 -10.90
C ASN A 3 -24.05 -1.57 -9.55
N ILE A 4 -24.58 -2.78 -9.32
CA ILE A 4 -24.35 -3.53 -8.07
C ILE A 4 -22.86 -3.86 -7.95
N LEU A 5 -22.25 -4.32 -9.05
CA LEU A 5 -20.83 -4.63 -9.08
C LEU A 5 -19.97 -3.38 -8.80
N LEU A 6 -20.28 -2.24 -9.43
CA LEU A 6 -19.56 -0.99 -9.17
C LEU A 6 -19.71 -0.53 -7.70
N VAL A 7 -20.91 -0.63 -7.12
CA VAL A 7 -21.14 -0.31 -5.71
C VAL A 7 -20.32 -1.22 -4.80
N LEU A 8 -20.26 -2.52 -5.09
CA LEU A 8 -19.44 -3.46 -4.31
C LEU A 8 -17.95 -3.08 -4.40
N ILE A 9 -17.44 -2.80 -5.61
CA ILE A 9 -16.04 -2.39 -5.81
C ILE A 9 -15.73 -1.12 -4.99
N ILE A 10 -16.60 -0.12 -5.04
CA ILE A 10 -16.47 1.12 -4.27
C ILE A 10 -16.46 0.81 -2.76
N CYS A 11 -17.40 0.00 -2.29
CA CYS A 11 -17.53 -0.36 -0.89
C CYS A 11 -16.29 -1.08 -0.36
N PHE A 12 -15.81 -2.12 -1.06
CA PHE A 12 -14.59 -2.82 -0.69
C PHE A 12 -13.35 -1.92 -0.74
N SER A 13 -13.26 -1.03 -1.73
CA SER A 13 -12.15 -0.07 -1.84
C SER A 13 -12.14 0.92 -0.67
N LEU A 14 -13.30 1.43 -0.27
CA LEU A 14 -13.43 2.33 0.88
C LEU A 14 -13.08 1.61 2.20
N LEU A 15 -13.61 0.40 2.41
CA LEU A 15 -13.28 -0.42 3.58
C LEU A 15 -11.77 -0.67 3.66
N TYR A 16 -11.14 -0.96 2.54
CA TYR A 16 -9.70 -1.17 2.46
C TYR A 16 -8.92 0.11 2.80
N VAL A 17 -9.32 1.28 2.30
CA VAL A 17 -8.68 2.56 2.64
C VAL A 17 -8.81 2.87 4.13
N ILE A 18 -9.99 2.63 4.71
CA ILE A 18 -10.22 2.79 6.15
C ILE A 18 -9.33 1.84 6.96
N TYR A 19 -9.24 0.58 6.54
CA TYR A 19 -8.38 -0.41 7.18
C TYR A 19 -6.92 0.04 7.18
N ASP A 20 -6.41 0.44 6.02
CA ASP A 20 -5.02 0.87 5.86
C ASP A 20 -4.67 2.12 6.67
N GLN A 21 -5.55 3.12 6.72
CA GLN A 21 -5.23 4.41 7.32
C GLN A 21 -5.56 4.53 8.80
N LEU A 22 -6.62 3.87 9.28
CA LEU A 22 -7.11 4.06 10.65
C LEU A 22 -6.91 2.82 11.50
N ILE A 23 -7.16 1.65 10.92
CA ILE A 23 -7.18 0.40 11.69
C ILE A 23 -5.74 -0.10 11.88
N MET A 24 -4.94 -0.12 10.82
CA MET A 24 -3.57 -0.66 10.86
C MET A 24 -2.67 0.04 11.88
N ASP A 25 -2.80 1.36 12.04
CA ASP A 25 -2.04 2.12 13.04
C ASP A 25 -2.40 1.71 14.48
N LYS A 26 -3.66 1.33 14.75
CA LYS A 26 -4.15 0.93 16.07
C LYS A 26 -3.98 -0.55 16.39
N LEU A 27 -3.86 -1.40 15.37
CA LEU A 27 -3.71 -2.85 15.56
C LEU A 27 -2.34 -3.22 16.14
N LYS A 28 -2.29 -4.29 16.93
CA LYS A 28 -1.04 -4.92 17.44
C LYS A 28 -0.13 -3.97 18.23
N GLY A 29 -0.71 -3.02 18.96
CA GLY A 29 0.00 -2.16 19.91
C GLY A 29 0.48 -0.83 19.31
N LYS A 30 1.29 -0.10 20.07
CA LYS A 30 1.76 1.25 19.71
C LYS A 30 2.80 1.19 18.59
N THR A 31 2.64 2.05 17.59
CA THR A 31 3.63 2.24 16.54
C THR A 31 4.77 3.10 17.07
N ILE A 32 5.99 2.59 17.03
CA ILE A 32 7.20 3.27 17.51
C ILE A 32 7.77 4.15 16.40
N LEU A 33 7.85 3.60 15.18
CA LEU A 33 8.45 4.28 14.05
C LEU A 33 7.65 3.97 12.77
N THR A 34 7.27 5.02 12.06
CA THR A 34 6.53 4.94 10.80
C THR A 34 7.38 5.53 9.69
N ILE A 35 7.61 4.75 8.64
CA ILE A 35 8.48 5.16 7.53
C ILE A 35 7.76 5.01 6.22
N ARG A 36 7.95 6.00 5.35
CA ARG A 36 7.41 5.97 4.00
C ARG A 36 8.30 5.14 3.10
N LEU A 37 7.68 4.20 2.42
CA LEU A 37 8.35 3.37 1.43
C LEU A 37 8.27 4.03 0.06
N ALA A 38 9.22 3.68 -0.80
CA ALA A 38 9.16 4.09 -2.19
C ALA A 38 7.87 3.55 -2.83
N ARG A 39 7.17 4.43 -3.55
CA ARG A 39 5.95 4.06 -4.26
C ARG A 39 6.32 3.05 -5.35
N GLN A 40 5.65 1.90 -5.33
CA GLN A 40 5.72 0.88 -6.39
C GLN A 40 4.45 0.89 -7.25
N ALA A 41 3.77 2.05 -7.34
CA ALA A 41 2.60 2.19 -8.20
C ALA A 41 3.06 1.89 -9.63
N GLY A 42 2.64 0.72 -10.11
CA GLY A 42 3.02 0.23 -11.42
C GLY A 42 2.27 0.96 -12.51
N ILE A 43 2.77 0.80 -13.73
CA ILE A 43 2.09 1.19 -14.97
C ILE A 43 0.64 0.67 -14.98
N ASP A 44 0.40 -0.49 -14.37
CA ASP A 44 -0.90 -1.13 -14.17
C ASP A 44 -1.96 -0.19 -13.58
N SER A 45 -1.60 0.67 -12.63
CA SER A 45 -2.54 1.63 -12.04
C SER A 45 -2.98 2.69 -13.05
N GLY A 46 -2.06 3.14 -13.92
CA GLY A 46 -2.37 4.05 -15.01
C GLY A 46 -3.26 3.39 -16.06
N ILE A 47 -2.97 2.13 -16.41
CA ILE A 47 -3.79 1.33 -17.34
C ILE A 47 -5.21 1.18 -16.82
N LEU A 48 -5.40 0.85 -15.53
CA LEU A 48 -6.72 0.73 -14.93
C LEU A 48 -7.53 2.02 -15.06
N ILE A 49 -6.94 3.17 -14.70
CA ILE A 49 -7.61 4.47 -14.79
C ILE A 49 -7.98 4.78 -16.24
N PHE A 50 -7.05 4.54 -17.18
CA PHE A 50 -7.29 4.73 -18.60
C PHE A 50 -8.45 3.86 -19.11
N LEU A 51 -8.50 2.58 -18.74
CA LEU A 51 -9.58 1.68 -19.13
C LEU A 51 -10.95 2.14 -18.59
N ILE A 52 -11.00 2.63 -17.35
CA ILE A 52 -12.25 3.15 -16.77
C ILE A 52 -12.69 4.42 -17.53
N VAL A 53 -11.76 5.30 -17.88
CA VAL A 53 -12.04 6.53 -18.66
C VAL A 53 -12.57 6.18 -20.06
N VAL A 54 -11.94 5.25 -20.77
CA VAL A 54 -12.41 4.78 -22.09
C VAL A 54 -13.81 4.16 -21.98
N THR A 55 -14.04 3.34 -20.95
CA THR A 55 -15.36 2.75 -20.69
C THR A 55 -16.43 3.81 -20.44
N LEU A 56 -16.07 4.88 -19.73
CA LEU A 56 -16.96 6.01 -19.47
C LEU A 56 -17.29 6.76 -20.76
N PHE A 57 -16.31 7.07 -21.61
CA PHE A 57 -16.53 7.72 -22.90
C PHE A 57 -17.43 6.90 -23.84
N GLN A 58 -17.15 5.62 -23.98
CA GLN A 58 -17.99 4.72 -24.78
C GLN A 58 -19.40 4.62 -24.21
N GLY A 59 -19.52 4.55 -22.89
CA GLY A 59 -20.81 4.53 -22.21
C GLY A 59 -21.65 5.77 -22.50
N LEU A 60 -21.05 6.95 -22.45
CA LEU A 60 -21.75 8.21 -22.74
C LEU A 60 -22.31 8.25 -24.16
N GLN A 61 -21.56 7.78 -25.16
CA GLN A 61 -22.03 7.70 -26.55
C GLN A 61 -23.19 6.71 -26.72
N ASN A 62 -23.20 5.64 -25.93
CA ASN A 62 -24.23 4.60 -25.96
C ASN A 62 -25.41 4.87 -25.02
N GLY A 63 -25.47 6.04 -24.38
CA GLY A 63 -26.59 6.43 -23.53
C GLY A 63 -26.71 5.65 -22.22
N ILE A 64 -25.58 5.27 -21.58
CA ILE A 64 -25.64 4.61 -20.27
C ILE A 64 -26.33 5.49 -19.22
N ALA A 65 -27.01 4.85 -18.27
CA ALA A 65 -27.70 5.56 -17.19
C ALA A 65 -26.74 6.48 -16.41
N SER A 66 -27.23 7.67 -16.05
CA SER A 66 -26.46 8.66 -15.27
C SER A 66 -25.93 8.11 -13.95
N SER A 67 -26.63 7.14 -13.35
CA SER A 67 -26.17 6.44 -12.14
C SER A 67 -24.89 5.63 -12.38
N THR A 68 -24.76 4.97 -13.53
CA THR A 68 -23.55 4.23 -13.89
C THR A 68 -22.37 5.15 -14.12
N VAL A 69 -22.60 6.32 -14.76
CA VAL A 69 -21.56 7.35 -14.95
C VAL A 69 -21.03 7.84 -13.61
N PHE A 70 -21.92 8.13 -12.66
CA PHE A 70 -21.53 8.58 -11.31
C PHE A 70 -20.68 7.53 -10.57
N LEU A 71 -21.06 6.26 -10.67
CA LEU A 71 -20.30 5.16 -10.05
C LEU A 71 -18.94 4.96 -10.71
N LEU A 72 -18.85 5.03 -12.04
CA LEU A 72 -17.57 4.95 -12.76
C LEU A 72 -16.65 6.11 -12.37
N PHE A 73 -17.19 7.32 -12.24
CA PHE A 73 -16.42 8.46 -11.76
C PHE A 73 -15.90 8.24 -10.33
N GLY A 74 -16.72 7.69 -9.44
CA GLY A 74 -16.29 7.29 -8.10
C GLY A 74 -15.14 6.27 -8.13
N CYS A 75 -15.19 5.29 -9.03
CA CYS A 75 -14.10 4.34 -9.23
C CYS A 75 -12.81 5.02 -9.71
N ILE A 76 -12.89 6.00 -10.61
CA ILE A 76 -11.72 6.79 -11.06
C ILE A 76 -11.09 7.52 -9.86
N VAL A 77 -11.90 8.21 -9.06
CA VAL A 77 -11.42 8.94 -7.87
C VAL A 77 -10.70 8.00 -6.90
N LEU A 78 -11.29 6.83 -6.61
CA LEU A 78 -10.69 5.84 -5.72
C LEU A 78 -9.42 5.20 -6.30
N ALA A 79 -9.38 4.95 -7.60
CA ALA A 79 -8.20 4.44 -8.29
C ALA A 79 -7.06 5.46 -8.23
N VAL A 80 -7.33 6.73 -8.54
CA VAL A 80 -6.36 7.83 -8.45
C VAL A 80 -5.87 8.00 -7.01
N TYR A 81 -6.77 7.96 -6.03
CA TYR A 81 -6.40 8.05 -4.62
C TYR A 81 -5.47 6.91 -4.20
N SER A 82 -5.84 5.68 -4.53
CA SER A 82 -5.06 4.49 -4.20
C SER A 82 -3.69 4.49 -4.89
N ALA A 83 -3.64 4.93 -6.15
CA ALA A 83 -2.44 4.89 -6.99
C ALA A 83 -1.45 6.02 -6.71
N PHE A 84 -1.93 7.24 -6.42
CA PHE A 84 -1.10 8.44 -6.36
C PHE A 84 -1.10 9.16 -5.01
N ILE A 85 -2.18 9.09 -4.24
CA ILE A 85 -2.30 9.82 -2.97
C ILE A 85 -1.87 8.95 -1.79
N ARG A 86 -2.30 7.69 -1.73
CA ARG A 86 -1.89 6.73 -0.68
C ARG A 86 -0.41 6.40 -0.83
N TYR A 87 0.35 6.37 0.27
CA TYR A 87 1.77 5.96 0.24
C TYR A 87 1.93 4.62 0.96
N PRO A 88 2.75 3.69 0.44
CA PRO A 88 3.12 2.50 1.19
C PRO A 88 3.95 2.90 2.41
N ARG A 89 3.70 2.25 3.55
CA ARG A 89 4.37 2.54 4.82
C ARG A 89 4.88 1.25 5.46
N LEU A 90 6.01 1.37 6.14
CA LEU A 90 6.50 0.39 7.11
C LEU A 90 6.15 0.91 8.50
N LEU A 91 5.38 0.13 9.26
CA LEU A 91 5.03 0.46 10.65
C LEU A 91 5.79 -0.47 11.57
N LEU A 92 6.78 0.05 12.29
CA LEU A 92 7.55 -0.67 13.28
C LEU A 92 6.84 -0.52 14.63
N LYS A 93 6.44 -1.64 15.22
CA LYS A 93 5.78 -1.73 16.54
C LYS A 93 6.72 -2.40 17.52
N GLU A 94 6.29 -2.54 18.77
CA GLU A 94 7.12 -3.12 19.85
C GLU A 94 7.49 -4.59 19.60
N GLN A 95 6.57 -5.41 19.12
CA GLN A 95 6.77 -6.87 18.98
C GLN A 95 6.91 -7.35 17.53
N GLY A 96 6.75 -6.45 16.57
CA GLY A 96 6.74 -6.78 15.15
C GLY A 96 6.47 -5.55 14.29
N PHE A 97 6.23 -5.78 13.02
CA PHE A 97 6.06 -4.70 12.05
C PHE A 97 5.00 -5.02 10.99
N PHE A 98 4.40 -3.98 10.43
CA PHE A 98 3.55 -4.09 9.25
C PHE A 98 4.32 -3.76 7.99
N PHE A 99 4.27 -4.66 7.01
CA PHE A 99 4.77 -4.45 5.65
C PHE A 99 3.73 -4.94 4.64
N GLY A 100 3.35 -4.09 3.69
CA GLY A 100 2.33 -4.44 2.68
C GLY A 100 0.98 -4.85 3.30
N ASN A 101 0.59 -4.21 4.40
CA ASN A 101 -0.61 -4.50 5.20
C ASN A 101 -0.61 -5.84 5.95
N ILE A 102 0.51 -6.56 5.97
CA ILE A 102 0.66 -7.82 6.69
C ILE A 102 1.55 -7.61 7.92
N TYR A 103 1.16 -8.18 9.06
CA TYR A 103 1.94 -8.13 10.30
C TYR A 103 2.95 -9.27 10.38
N PHE A 104 4.20 -8.94 10.71
CA PHE A 104 5.29 -9.88 10.92
C PHE A 104 5.88 -9.69 12.31
N LEU A 105 6.12 -10.79 13.02
CA LEU A 105 6.80 -10.78 14.33
C LEU A 105 8.31 -10.66 14.14
N TYR A 106 8.98 -9.92 15.03
CA TYR A 106 10.45 -9.83 15.00
C TYR A 106 11.14 -11.18 15.25
N SER A 107 10.51 -12.06 16.03
CA SER A 107 11.01 -13.42 16.26
C SER A 107 11.10 -14.28 14.98
N ASN A 108 10.43 -13.89 13.91
CA ASN A 108 10.45 -14.59 12.62
C ASN A 108 11.54 -14.06 11.68
N ILE A 109 12.26 -13.00 12.05
CA ILE A 109 13.38 -12.49 11.27
C ILE A 109 14.58 -13.42 11.47
N ALA A 110 15.19 -13.83 10.37
CA ALA A 110 16.43 -14.58 10.35
C ALA A 110 17.62 -13.62 10.25
N GLN A 111 17.56 -12.68 9.29
CA GLN A 111 18.59 -11.66 9.10
C GLN A 111 18.00 -10.40 8.47
N ILE A 112 18.69 -9.29 8.66
CA ILE A 112 18.38 -7.99 8.06
C ILE A 112 19.65 -7.50 7.38
N ASN A 113 19.56 -7.23 6.09
CA ASN A 113 20.66 -6.74 5.28
C ASN A 113 20.28 -5.41 4.64
N LEU A 114 21.22 -4.47 4.58
CA LEU A 114 21.04 -3.24 3.84
C LEU A 114 21.80 -3.34 2.52
N SER A 115 21.10 -3.24 1.40
CA SER A 115 21.72 -3.12 0.10
C SER A 115 22.15 -1.67 -0.14
N GLU A 116 23.26 -1.47 -0.87
CA GLU A 116 23.75 -0.16 -1.34
C GLU A 116 22.66 0.68 -2.02
N GLN A 117 21.67 0.03 -2.65
CA GLN A 117 20.55 0.69 -3.34
C GLN A 117 19.40 1.14 -2.42
N ARG A 118 19.65 1.34 -1.12
CA ARG A 118 18.63 1.81 -0.14
C ARG A 118 17.46 0.84 0.02
N VAL A 119 17.73 -0.45 -0.20
CA VAL A 119 16.76 -1.53 -0.01
C VAL A 119 17.17 -2.31 1.22
N LEU A 120 16.31 -2.27 2.24
CA LEU A 120 16.43 -3.13 3.40
C LEU A 120 15.80 -4.49 3.06
N VAL A 121 16.61 -5.54 3.12
CA VAL A 121 16.21 -6.92 2.86
C VAL A 121 16.04 -7.61 4.21
N ILE A 122 14.80 -7.96 4.54
CA ILE A 122 14.47 -8.71 5.75
C ILE A 122 14.20 -10.15 5.33
N ASP A 123 15.11 -11.05 5.69
CA ASP A 123 14.93 -12.48 5.47
C ASP A 123 14.20 -13.07 6.67
N LEU A 124 13.11 -13.76 6.39
CA LEU A 124 12.32 -14.47 7.38
C LEU A 124 12.81 -15.92 7.51
N LYS A 125 12.61 -16.51 8.69
CA LYS A 125 12.91 -17.93 8.97
C LYS A 125 12.21 -18.90 8.02
N ASN A 126 11.10 -18.49 7.41
CA ASN A 126 10.34 -19.29 6.45
C ASN A 126 10.85 -19.16 5.00
N ASN A 127 12.11 -18.77 4.78
CA ASN A 127 12.74 -18.56 3.47
C ASN A 127 12.09 -17.48 2.57
N LYS A 128 11.20 -16.65 3.12
CA LYS A 128 10.64 -15.49 2.42
C LYS A 128 11.50 -14.27 2.66
N ARG A 129 11.77 -13.49 1.61
CA ARG A 129 12.53 -12.25 1.66
C ARG A 129 11.60 -11.06 1.45
N LEU A 130 11.70 -10.05 2.30
CA LEU A 130 10.96 -8.80 2.17
C LEU A 130 11.90 -7.72 1.68
N TYR A 131 11.58 -7.12 0.53
CA TYR A 131 12.34 -6.03 -0.06
C TYR A 131 11.70 -4.69 0.30
N VAL A 132 12.26 -4.04 1.32
CA VAL A 132 11.76 -2.79 1.87
C VAL A 132 12.56 -1.63 1.29
N ARG A 133 12.05 -1.02 0.22
CA ARG A 133 12.69 0.16 -0.40
C ARG A 133 12.24 1.42 0.33
N ILE A 134 13.18 2.08 1.02
CA ILE A 134 12.90 3.28 1.82
C ILE A 134 12.88 4.51 0.91
N GLN A 135 11.92 5.42 1.10
CA GLN A 135 11.78 6.59 0.23
C GLN A 135 12.85 7.66 0.48
N LYS A 136 13.18 7.91 1.75
CA LYS A 136 14.12 8.96 2.16
C LYS A 136 15.38 8.36 2.78
N GLU A 137 16.53 8.89 2.40
CA GLU A 137 17.83 8.45 2.93
C GLU A 137 17.95 8.64 4.45
N ASN A 138 17.50 9.79 4.95
CA ASN A 138 17.48 10.09 6.39
C ASN A 138 16.58 9.14 7.22
N ASP A 139 15.65 8.41 6.58
CA ASP A 139 14.85 7.42 7.30
C ASP A 139 15.55 6.05 7.38
N ILE A 140 16.60 5.79 6.58
CA ILE A 140 17.39 4.54 6.64
C ILE A 140 18.08 4.44 7.99
N GLU A 141 18.77 5.50 8.43
CA GLU A 141 19.47 5.53 9.72
C GLU A 141 18.53 5.24 10.88
N LYS A 142 17.30 5.78 10.85
CA LYS A 142 16.29 5.50 11.88
C LYS A 142 15.88 4.04 11.92
N VAL A 143 15.75 3.38 10.76
CA VAL A 143 15.45 1.94 10.71
C VAL A 143 16.61 1.13 11.27
N VAL A 144 17.83 1.43 10.82
CA VAL A 144 19.02 0.70 11.25
C VAL A 144 19.20 0.85 12.75
N ALA A 145 19.09 2.07 13.28
CA ALA A 145 19.14 2.34 14.72
C ALA A 145 18.04 1.57 15.48
N PHE A 146 16.82 1.51 14.93
CA PHE A 146 15.72 0.76 15.54
C PHE A 146 16.02 -0.74 15.65
N PHE A 147 16.68 -1.34 14.66
CA PHE A 147 17.03 -2.76 14.67
C PHE A 147 18.34 -3.09 15.40
N GLY A 148 18.98 -2.10 16.04
CA GLY A 148 20.19 -2.32 16.85
C GLY A 148 21.51 -1.86 16.22
N GLY A 149 21.46 -1.05 15.15
CA GLY A 149 22.64 -0.45 14.54
C GLY A 149 23.31 -1.29 13.46
N TYR A 150 24.41 -0.77 12.90
CA TYR A 150 25.25 -1.54 11.98
C TYR A 150 26.02 -2.60 12.77
N LYS A 151 26.01 -3.85 12.29
CA LYS A 151 26.95 -4.84 12.77
C LYS A 151 28.29 -4.56 12.10
N GLU A 152 29.30 -4.27 12.91
CA GLU A 152 30.71 -4.20 12.50
C GLU A 152 31.22 -5.58 12.06
#